data_AF-A0A9W8Y2Y1-F1
#
_entry.id   AF-A0A9W8Y2Y1-F1
#
_cell.length_a   1.000
_cell.length_b   1.000
_cell.length_c   1.000
_cell.angle_alpha   90.00
_cell.angle_beta   90.00
_cell.angle_gamma   90.00
#
_symmetry.space_group_name_H-M   'P 1'
#
loop_
_entity.id
_entity.type
_entity.pdbx_description
1 polymer ?
#
loop_
_entity_poly.entity_id
_entity_poly.type
_entity_poly.pdbx_seq_one_letter_code
_entity_poly.pdbx_strand_id
1 'polypeptide(L)'
;MAPRKKPEEKASANEAADLILRYLRKQNRPYSAIDVSANLHNKVTKAAAAKVLKDLHEQKQIEGRPAGKQIVYHATQNAEDSCTPEELVALDTQIADLRTNTTNLLSTAKTLRSTLSTLNSTLSTAELINDVHALESDKSKTLARLESLKAGKAKKVTKEEREQVEEEWKKGVSVAKKRGKIAGEMWKFIADLVPDEEKREELREVFDLDG
;
A
#
# COMPACT_ATOMS: atom_id res chain seq x y z
N MET A 1 -17.80 13.16 -23.12
CA MET A 1 -18.44 12.32 -24.16
C MET A 1 -18.22 10.86 -23.76
N ALA A 2 -19.26 10.11 -23.40
CA ALA A 2 -19.09 8.71 -22.99
C ALA A 2 -18.59 7.88 -24.19
N PRO A 3 -17.64 6.94 -23.99
CA PRO A 3 -17.09 6.15 -25.08
C PRO A 3 -18.19 5.25 -25.68
N ARG A 4 -18.39 5.36 -27.00
CA ARG A 4 -19.32 4.50 -27.73
C ARG A 4 -18.83 3.05 -27.63
N LYS A 5 -19.66 2.20 -27.02
CA LYS A 5 -19.44 0.76 -26.91
C LYS A 5 -19.22 0.18 -28.32
N LYS A 6 -18.08 -0.45 -28.56
CA LYS A 6 -17.77 -1.11 -29.84
C LYS A 6 -18.90 -2.11 -30.18
N PRO A 7 -19.40 -2.17 -31.43
CA PRO A 7 -20.41 -3.15 -31.79
C PRO A 7 -19.82 -4.54 -31.63
N GLU A 8 -20.36 -5.31 -30.69
CA GLU A 8 -20.02 -6.73 -30.54
C GLU A 8 -20.46 -7.46 -31.82
N GLU A 9 -19.57 -8.32 -32.35
CA GLU A 9 -19.81 -9.09 -33.56
C GLU A 9 -21.03 -9.99 -33.36
N LYS A 10 -22.02 -9.85 -34.25
CA LYS A 10 -23.27 -10.60 -34.16
C LYS A 10 -23.01 -12.03 -34.61
N ALA A 11 -23.51 -13.00 -33.84
CA ALA A 11 -23.36 -14.40 -34.18
C ALA A 11 -24.04 -14.71 -35.54
N SER A 12 -23.41 -15.55 -36.34
CA SER A 12 -24.05 -16.14 -37.53
C SER A 12 -25.23 -17.04 -37.13
N ALA A 13 -26.09 -17.42 -38.07
CA ALA A 13 -27.31 -18.17 -37.75
C ALA A 13 -27.03 -19.51 -37.04
N ASN A 14 -26.01 -20.25 -37.49
CA ASN A 14 -25.62 -21.52 -36.89
C ASN A 14 -24.97 -21.34 -35.52
N GLU A 15 -24.11 -20.33 -35.37
CA GLU A 15 -23.50 -19.98 -34.08
C GLU A 15 -24.55 -19.52 -33.06
N ALA A 16 -25.57 -18.80 -33.51
CA ALA A 16 -26.67 -18.36 -32.66
C ALA A 16 -27.48 -19.54 -32.11
N ALA A 17 -27.74 -20.58 -32.92
CA ALA A 17 -28.41 -21.80 -32.49
C ALA A 17 -27.60 -22.55 -31.43
N ASP A 18 -26.31 -22.77 -31.67
CA ASP A 18 -25.41 -23.43 -30.73
C ASP A 18 -25.27 -22.65 -29.42
N LEU A 19 -25.14 -21.33 -29.50
CA LEU A 19 -25.05 -20.47 -28.32
C LEU A 19 -26.31 -20.53 -27.45
N ILE A 20 -27.49 -20.45 -28.08
CA ILE A 20 -28.77 -20.52 -27.37
C ILE A 20 -28.96 -21.89 -26.73
N LEU A 21 -28.70 -22.97 -27.47
CA LEU A 21 -28.88 -24.33 -26.98
C LEU A 21 -27.92 -24.65 -25.82
N ARG A 22 -26.64 -24.26 -25.93
CA ARG A 22 -25.67 -24.39 -24.83
C ARG A 22 -26.09 -23.56 -23.62
N TYR A 23 -26.59 -22.34 -23.84
CA TYR A 23 -27.04 -21.47 -22.76
C TYR A 23 -28.24 -22.06 -22.01
N LEU A 24 -29.27 -22.52 -22.73
CA LEU A 24 -30.46 -23.14 -22.14
C LEU A 24 -30.12 -24.42 -21.36
N ARG A 25 -29.22 -25.27 -21.88
CA ARG A 25 -28.75 -26.47 -21.17
C ARG A 25 -27.96 -26.13 -19.91
N LYS A 26 -27.05 -25.16 -19.99
CA LYS A 26 -26.21 -24.76 -18.86
C LYS A 26 -27.03 -24.16 -17.72
N GLN A 27 -28.00 -23.31 -18.04
CA GLN A 27 -28.84 -22.65 -17.03
C GLN A 27 -29.99 -23.51 -16.55
N ASN A 28 -30.47 -24.44 -17.39
CA ASN A 28 -31.61 -25.32 -17.14
C ASN A 28 -32.83 -24.59 -16.53
N ARG A 29 -33.08 -23.36 -17.00
CA ARG A 29 -34.19 -22.48 -16.59
C ARG A 29 -35.00 -22.07 -17.81
N PRO A 30 -36.33 -21.87 -17.68
CA PRO A 30 -37.16 -21.37 -18.77
C PRO A 30 -36.91 -19.88 -19.03
N TYR A 31 -36.73 -19.51 -20.30
CA TYR A 31 -36.47 -18.12 -20.72
C TYR A 31 -37.31 -17.73 -21.93
N SER A 32 -37.72 -16.45 -22.02
CA SER A 32 -38.31 -15.89 -23.24
C SER A 32 -37.22 -15.52 -24.26
N ALA A 33 -37.61 -15.29 -25.51
CA ALA A 33 -36.69 -14.78 -26.54
C ALA A 33 -36.04 -13.44 -26.17
N ILE A 34 -36.75 -12.60 -25.39
CA ILE A 34 -36.21 -11.33 -24.88
C ILE A 34 -35.11 -11.62 -23.88
N ASP A 35 -35.37 -12.50 -22.91
CA ASP A 35 -34.42 -12.85 -21.85
C ASP A 35 -33.17 -13.50 -22.43
N VAL A 36 -33.33 -14.43 -23.38
CA VAL A 36 -32.20 -15.08 -24.06
C VAL A 36 -31.32 -14.04 -24.77
N SER A 37 -31.92 -13.10 -25.52
CA SER A 37 -31.15 -12.05 -26.20
C SER A 37 -30.42 -11.12 -25.23
N ALA A 38 -31.04 -10.78 -24.10
CA ALA A 38 -30.45 -9.94 -23.07
C ALA A 38 -29.31 -10.65 -22.32
N ASN A 39 -29.52 -11.91 -21.93
CA ASN A 39 -28.54 -12.73 -21.21
C ASN A 39 -27.32 -13.08 -22.08
N LEU A 40 -27.50 -13.18 -23.39
CA LEU A 40 -26.41 -13.33 -24.36
C LEU A 40 -25.81 -11.97 -24.79
N HIS A 41 -26.08 -10.89 -24.04
CA HIS A 41 -25.56 -9.54 -24.27
C HIS A 41 -25.80 -9.00 -25.70
N ASN A 42 -26.93 -9.35 -26.32
CA ASN A 42 -27.28 -9.01 -27.70
C ASN A 42 -26.35 -9.58 -28.78
N LYS A 43 -25.49 -10.57 -28.46
CA LYS A 43 -24.77 -11.36 -29.47
C LYS A 43 -25.72 -12.05 -30.45
N VAL A 44 -26.89 -12.45 -29.93
CA VAL A 44 -28.06 -12.82 -30.71
C VAL A 44 -29.13 -11.77 -30.47
N THR A 45 -29.58 -11.11 -31.52
CA THR A 45 -30.63 -10.06 -31.41
C THR A 45 -31.97 -10.69 -31.03
N LYS A 46 -32.88 -9.91 -30.43
CA LYS A 46 -34.23 -10.39 -30.05
C LYS A 46 -34.97 -11.09 -31.21
N ALA A 47 -34.91 -10.52 -32.41
CA ALA A 47 -35.56 -11.09 -33.59
C ALA A 47 -34.90 -12.42 -34.02
N ALA A 48 -33.57 -12.47 -34.02
CA ALA A 48 -32.83 -13.69 -34.32
C ALA A 48 -33.07 -14.78 -33.26
N ALA A 49 -33.08 -14.42 -31.97
CA ALA A 49 -33.36 -15.34 -30.87
C ALA A 49 -34.77 -15.91 -30.96
N ALA A 50 -35.78 -15.09 -31.27
CA ALA A 50 -37.15 -15.57 -31.45
C ALA A 50 -37.27 -16.58 -32.60
N LYS A 51 -36.58 -16.31 -33.72
CA LYS A 51 -36.54 -17.25 -34.86
C LYS A 51 -35.83 -18.54 -34.49
N VAL A 52 -34.61 -18.46 -33.97
CA VAL A 52 -33.78 -19.62 -33.61
C VAL A 52 -34.45 -20.48 -32.54
N LEU A 53 -35.06 -19.89 -31.52
CA LEU A 53 -35.80 -20.64 -30.50
C LEU A 53 -37.01 -21.37 -31.08
N LYS A 54 -37.70 -20.76 -32.05
CA LYS A 54 -38.79 -21.44 -32.75
C LYS A 54 -38.27 -22.61 -33.59
N ASP A 55 -37.21 -22.39 -34.37
CA ASP A 55 -36.59 -23.42 -35.20
C ASP A 55 -36.06 -24.60 -34.34
N LEU A 56 -35.40 -24.31 -33.21
CA LEU A 56 -34.91 -25.32 -32.26
C LEU A 56 -36.06 -26.11 -31.59
N HIS A 57 -37.19 -25.46 -31.34
CA HIS A 57 -38.38 -26.11 -30.82
C HIS A 57 -39.04 -27.01 -31.86
N GLU A 58 -39.15 -26.56 -33.11
CA GLU A 58 -39.64 -27.37 -34.24
C GLU A 58 -38.77 -28.61 -34.48
N GLN A 59 -37.44 -28.48 -34.30
CA GLN A 59 -36.48 -29.58 -34.33
C GLN A 59 -36.48 -30.47 -33.08
N LYS A 60 -37.37 -30.23 -32.11
CA LYS A 60 -37.48 -30.96 -30.83
C LYS A 60 -36.21 -30.96 -29.98
N GLN A 61 -35.32 -30.00 -30.19
CA GLN A 61 -34.09 -29.87 -29.39
C GLN A 61 -34.33 -29.13 -28.07
N ILE A 62 -35.41 -28.35 -28.00
CA ILE A 62 -35.88 -27.63 -26.82
C ILE A 62 -37.41 -27.68 -26.73
N GLU A 63 -37.96 -27.51 -25.54
CA GLU A 63 -39.40 -27.35 -25.33
C GLU A 63 -39.77 -25.88 -25.21
N GLY A 64 -40.87 -25.49 -25.86
CA GLY A 64 -41.49 -24.18 -25.73
C GLY A 64 -42.88 -24.31 -25.12
N ARG A 65 -43.19 -23.52 -24.09
CA ARG A 65 -44.53 -23.47 -23.48
C ARG A 65 -45.08 -22.05 -23.48
N PRO A 66 -46.39 -21.87 -23.77
CA PRO A 66 -47.02 -20.57 -23.68
C PRO A 66 -47.09 -20.12 -22.21
N ALA A 67 -46.61 -18.91 -21.95
CA ALA A 67 -46.67 -18.22 -20.67
C ALA A 67 -47.34 -16.84 -20.88
N GLY A 68 -48.67 -16.81 -20.80
CA GLY A 68 -49.46 -15.63 -21.09
C GLY A 68 -49.31 -15.17 -22.54
N LYS A 69 -48.78 -13.95 -22.76
CA LYS A 69 -48.59 -13.37 -24.09
C LYS A 69 -47.28 -13.77 -24.78
N GLN A 70 -46.42 -14.52 -24.10
CA GLN A 70 -45.09 -14.91 -24.60
C GLN A 70 -44.91 -16.43 -24.55
N ILE A 71 -43.93 -16.96 -25.28
CA ILE A 71 -43.51 -18.35 -25.19
C ILE A 71 -42.19 -18.37 -24.42
N VAL A 72 -42.09 -19.25 -23.44
CA VAL A 72 -40.85 -19.54 -22.71
C VAL A 72 -40.29 -20.86 -23.21
N TYR A 73 -38.98 -20.90 -23.40
CA TYR A 73 -38.26 -22.06 -23.90
C TYR A 73 -37.32 -22.59 -22.82
N HIS A 74 -37.22 -23.91 -22.72
CA HIS A 74 -36.29 -24.60 -21.82
C HIS A 74 -35.66 -25.80 -22.52
N ALA A 75 -34.51 -26.24 -21.99
CA ALA A 75 -33.91 -27.48 -22.43
C ALA A 75 -34.85 -28.67 -22.14
N THR A 76 -34.90 -29.64 -23.04
CA THR A 76 -35.65 -30.89 -22.85
C THR A 76 -35.09 -31.66 -21.66
N GLN A 77 -35.96 -32.17 -20.79
CA GLN A 77 -35.61 -32.99 -19.63
C GLN A 77 -36.17 -34.40 -19.86
N ASN A 78 -35.30 -35.38 -20.05
CA ASN A 78 -35.75 -36.77 -20.26
C ASN A 78 -35.98 -37.45 -18.90
N ALA A 79 -37.10 -38.14 -18.74
CA ALA A 79 -37.38 -38.90 -17.53
C ALA A 79 -36.45 -40.12 -17.36
N GLU A 80 -35.91 -40.65 -18.47
CA GLU A 80 -34.96 -41.76 -18.46
C GLU A 80 -33.59 -41.37 -17.88
N ASP A 81 -33.26 -40.07 -17.89
CA ASP A 81 -32.04 -39.52 -17.27
C ASP A 81 -32.21 -39.24 -15.77
N SER A 82 -33.35 -39.63 -15.16
CA SER A 82 -33.59 -39.41 -13.74
C SER A 82 -32.84 -40.41 -12.87
N CYS A 83 -32.18 -39.91 -11.82
CA CYS A 83 -31.48 -40.76 -10.86
C CYS A 83 -32.46 -41.60 -10.04
N THR A 84 -32.06 -42.81 -9.66
CA THR A 84 -32.80 -43.63 -8.71
C THR A 84 -32.74 -43.03 -7.29
N PRO A 85 -33.68 -43.37 -6.39
CA PRO A 85 -33.63 -42.93 -5.00
C PRO A 85 -32.31 -43.29 -4.30
N GLU A 86 -31.77 -44.48 -4.60
CA GLU A 86 -30.49 -44.95 -4.05
C GLU A 86 -29.31 -44.09 -4.55
N GLU A 87 -29.30 -43.75 -5.84
CA GLU A 87 -28.30 -42.87 -6.44
C GLU A 87 -28.37 -41.45 -5.86
N LEU A 88 -29.58 -40.93 -5.61
CA LEU A 88 -29.76 -39.62 -4.96
C LEU A 88 -29.17 -39.60 -3.54
N VAL A 89 -29.42 -40.65 -2.74
CA VAL A 89 -28.84 -40.77 -1.39
C VAL A 89 -27.31 -40.87 -1.44
N ALA A 90 -26.77 -41.61 -2.41
CA ALA A 90 -25.33 -41.71 -2.61
C ALA A 90 -24.71 -40.35 -3.00
N LEU A 91 -25.36 -39.59 -3.88
CA LEU A 91 -24.95 -38.24 -4.27
C LEU A 91 -25.02 -37.26 -3.10
N ASP A 92 -26.09 -37.30 -2.30
CA ASP A 92 -26.22 -36.45 -1.11
C ASP A 92 -25.13 -36.72 -0.08
N THR A 93 -24.77 -38.00 0.11
CA THR A 93 -23.65 -38.40 0.97
C THR A 93 -22.34 -37.84 0.44
N GLN A 94 -22.06 -38.00 -0.86
CA GLN A 94 -20.87 -37.42 -1.49
C GLN A 94 -20.82 -35.90 -1.39
N ILE A 95 -21.96 -35.21 -1.55
CA ILE A 95 -22.05 -33.76 -1.40
C ILE A 95 -21.71 -33.35 0.04
N ALA A 96 -22.23 -34.06 1.04
CA ALA A 96 -21.95 -33.80 2.45
C ALA A 96 -20.45 -34.00 2.77
N ASP A 97 -19.86 -35.09 2.28
CA ASP A 97 -18.44 -35.39 2.46
C ASP A 97 -17.55 -34.33 1.81
N LEU A 98 -17.82 -33.98 0.54
CA LEU A 98 -17.08 -32.96 -0.19
C LEU A 98 -17.19 -31.58 0.46
N ARG A 99 -18.37 -31.20 0.99
CA ARG A 99 -18.54 -29.94 1.73
C ARG A 99 -17.72 -29.92 3.01
N THR A 100 -17.72 -31.03 3.75
CA THR A 100 -16.93 -31.17 4.98
C THR A 100 -15.44 -31.08 4.68
N ASN A 101 -14.96 -31.82 3.68
CA ASN A 101 -13.57 -31.78 3.24
C ASN A 101 -13.15 -30.40 2.75
N THR A 102 -14.00 -29.72 1.98
CA THR A 102 -13.72 -28.35 1.50
C THR A 102 -13.57 -27.38 2.67
N THR A 103 -14.44 -27.49 3.67
CA THR A 103 -14.39 -26.64 4.87
C THR A 103 -13.11 -26.87 5.67
N ASN A 104 -12.70 -28.14 5.84
CA ASN A 104 -11.47 -28.52 6.52
C ASN A 104 -10.21 -28.08 5.75
N LEU A 105 -10.20 -28.21 4.43
CA LEU A 105 -9.08 -27.75 3.60
C LEU A 105 -8.97 -26.22 3.61
N LEU A 106 -10.09 -25.49 3.64
CA LEU A 106 -10.06 -24.03 3.76
C LEU A 106 -9.53 -23.58 5.13
N SER A 107 -9.92 -24.25 6.21
CA SER A 107 -9.44 -23.92 7.56
C SER A 107 -7.94 -24.20 7.71
N THR A 108 -7.47 -25.36 7.26
CA THR A 108 -6.04 -25.71 7.26
C THR A 108 -5.22 -24.75 6.39
N ALA A 109 -5.70 -24.39 5.20
CA ALA A 109 -5.03 -23.42 4.35
C ALA A 109 -4.97 -22.02 4.99
N LYS A 110 -6.00 -21.62 5.76
CA LYS A 110 -5.97 -20.36 6.51
C LYS A 110 -4.91 -20.40 7.62
N THR A 111 -4.85 -21.49 8.39
CA THR A 111 -3.86 -21.67 9.45
C THR A 111 -2.44 -21.66 8.88
N LEU A 112 -2.17 -22.43 7.82
CA LEU A 112 -0.86 -22.47 7.17
C LEU A 112 -0.42 -21.11 6.63
N ARG A 113 -1.33 -20.34 6.01
CA ARG A 113 -1.02 -18.97 5.59
C ARG A 113 -0.67 -18.06 6.76
N SER A 114 -1.38 -18.18 7.88
CA SER A 114 -1.06 -17.42 9.09
C SER A 114 0.33 -17.79 9.62
N THR A 115 0.62 -19.08 9.73
CA THR A 115 1.92 -19.58 10.20
C THR A 115 3.05 -19.10 9.30
N LEU A 116 2.88 -19.23 7.98
CA LEU A 116 3.86 -18.74 6.99
C LEU A 116 4.09 -17.24 7.14
N SER A 117 3.02 -16.45 7.25
CA SER A 117 3.13 -15.00 7.46
C SER A 117 3.90 -14.65 8.73
N THR A 118 3.69 -15.38 9.83
CA THR A 118 4.43 -15.18 11.07
C THR A 118 5.91 -15.55 10.91
N LEU A 119 6.22 -16.70 10.29
CA LEU A 119 7.60 -17.13 10.07
C LEU A 119 8.36 -16.15 9.15
N ASN A 120 7.71 -15.64 8.10
CA ASN A 120 8.32 -14.67 7.19
C ASN A 120 8.41 -13.25 7.76
N SER A 121 7.69 -12.95 8.85
CA SER A 121 7.81 -11.67 9.54
C SER A 121 9.02 -11.59 10.47
N THR A 122 9.68 -12.73 10.72
CA THR A 122 10.91 -12.83 11.50
C THR A 122 12.10 -13.01 10.56
N LEU A 123 13.25 -12.41 10.90
CA LEU A 123 14.49 -12.65 10.16
C LEU A 123 14.82 -14.15 10.18
N SER A 124 15.34 -14.63 9.06
CA SER A 124 15.87 -15.98 9.00
C SER A 124 17.09 -16.12 9.92
N THR A 125 17.37 -17.34 10.37
CA THR A 125 18.54 -17.61 11.21
C THR A 125 19.85 -17.22 10.52
N ALA A 126 19.92 -17.36 9.19
CA ALA A 126 21.09 -16.95 8.41
C ALA A 126 21.28 -15.42 8.39
N GLU A 127 20.20 -14.67 8.22
CA GLU A 127 20.24 -13.19 8.28
C GLU A 127 20.60 -12.72 9.69
N LEU A 128 20.04 -13.33 10.74
CA LEU A 128 20.41 -13.03 12.13
C LEU A 128 21.89 -13.23 12.40
N ILE A 129 22.50 -14.30 11.88
CA ILE A 129 23.94 -14.55 12.03
C ILE A 129 24.76 -13.46 11.33
N ASN A 130 24.37 -13.06 10.13
CA ASN A 130 25.04 -12.00 9.38
C ASN A 130 24.93 -10.64 10.10
N ASP A 131 23.76 -10.31 10.63
CA ASP A 131 23.51 -9.07 11.38
C ASP A 131 24.32 -9.03 12.67
N VAL A 132 24.40 -10.14 13.40
CA VAL A 132 25.26 -10.25 14.59
C VAL A 132 26.71 -9.97 14.23
N HIS A 133 27.24 -10.61 13.19
CA HIS A 133 28.63 -10.40 12.77
C HIS A 133 28.88 -8.95 12.31
N ALA A 134 27.93 -8.33 11.60
CA ALA A 134 28.02 -6.93 11.21
C ALA A 134 28.05 -5.99 12.42
N LEU A 135 27.15 -6.20 13.39
CA LEU A 135 27.08 -5.43 14.63
C LEU A 135 28.34 -5.59 15.48
N GLU A 136 28.92 -6.79 15.55
CA GLU A 136 30.18 -7.05 16.25
C GLU A 136 31.36 -6.32 15.58
N SER A 137 31.42 -6.34 14.25
CA SER A 137 32.42 -5.57 13.49
C SER A 137 32.28 -4.08 13.77
N ASP A 138 31.06 -3.53 13.74
CA ASP A 138 30.84 -2.10 13.93
C ASP A 138 31.08 -1.66 15.38
N LYS A 139 30.74 -2.51 16.35
CA LYS A 139 31.15 -2.34 17.74
C LYS A 139 32.66 -2.27 17.86
N SER A 140 33.39 -3.19 17.24
CA SER A 140 34.86 -3.20 17.25
C SER A 140 35.45 -1.91 16.67
N LYS A 141 34.97 -1.47 15.49
CA LYS A 141 35.39 -0.20 14.87
C LYS A 141 35.10 1.01 15.75
N THR A 142 33.92 1.05 16.36
CA THR A 142 33.50 2.14 17.24
C THR A 142 34.37 2.21 18.49
N LEU A 143 34.67 1.06 19.09
CA LEU A 143 35.57 0.98 20.24
C LEU A 143 37.00 1.37 19.87
N ALA A 144 37.54 0.90 18.75
CA ALA A 144 38.88 1.30 18.29
C ALA A 144 38.96 2.82 18.06
N ARG A 145 37.94 3.42 17.43
CA ARG A 145 37.84 4.88 17.28
C ARG A 145 37.77 5.56 18.65
N LEU A 146 36.95 5.07 19.57
CA LEU A 146 36.85 5.62 20.92
C LEU A 146 38.19 5.60 21.65
N GLU A 147 38.93 4.49 21.58
CA GLU A 147 40.25 4.37 22.20
C GLU A 147 41.26 5.33 21.55
N SER A 148 41.24 5.50 20.23
CA SER A 148 42.09 6.50 19.55
C SER A 148 41.78 7.94 20.01
N LEU A 149 40.50 8.28 20.19
CA LEU A 149 40.07 9.58 20.69
C LEU A 149 40.44 9.77 22.16
N LYS A 150 40.41 8.70 22.97
CA LYS A 150 40.83 8.71 24.37
C LYS A 150 42.34 8.87 24.52
N ALA A 151 43.14 8.29 23.62
CA ALA A 151 44.60 8.33 23.62
C ALA A 151 45.18 9.62 23.01
N GLY A 152 44.39 10.35 22.21
CA GLY A 152 44.80 11.65 21.67
C GLY A 152 45.11 12.68 22.77
N LYS A 153 46.00 13.64 22.45
CA LYS A 153 46.40 14.74 23.36
C LYS A 153 45.30 15.79 23.60
N ALA A 154 44.12 15.63 22.98
CA ALA A 154 43.02 16.58 23.13
C ALA A 154 42.43 16.49 24.54
N LYS A 155 42.33 17.62 25.23
CA LYS A 155 41.69 17.69 26.54
C LYS A 155 40.21 17.32 26.38
N LYS A 156 39.77 16.30 27.12
CA LYS A 156 38.37 15.89 27.17
C LYS A 156 37.63 16.98 27.92
N VAL A 157 36.71 17.66 27.25
CA VAL A 157 35.85 18.69 27.83
C VAL A 157 34.43 18.16 27.77
N THR A 158 33.78 18.07 28.91
CA THR A 158 32.36 17.69 28.93
C THR A 158 31.50 18.83 28.42
N LYS A 159 30.25 18.52 28.08
CA LYS A 159 29.31 19.56 27.63
C LYS A 159 29.12 20.62 28.72
N GLU A 160 29.06 20.17 29.97
CA GLU A 160 28.87 21.00 31.16
C GLU A 160 30.07 21.92 31.41
N GLU A 161 31.30 21.39 31.31
CA GLU A 161 32.52 22.20 31.44
C GLU A 161 32.60 23.26 30.33
N ARG A 162 32.22 22.91 29.10
CA ARG A 162 32.18 23.86 27.98
C ARG A 162 31.15 24.97 28.22
N GLU A 163 29.97 24.62 28.69
CA GLU A 163 28.90 25.59 28.97
C GLU A 163 29.31 26.56 30.09
N GLN A 164 29.95 26.06 31.15
CA GLN A 164 30.47 26.91 32.23
C GLN A 164 31.52 27.91 31.73
N VAL A 165 32.51 27.45 30.95
CA VAL A 165 33.53 28.32 30.37
C VAL A 165 32.91 29.34 29.42
N GLU A 166 31.90 28.95 28.64
CA GLU A 166 31.19 29.85 27.74
C GLU A 166 30.40 30.92 28.51
N GLU A 167 29.77 30.57 29.64
CA GLU A 167 29.11 31.53 30.52
C GLU A 167 30.09 32.51 31.16
N GLU A 168 31.22 32.03 31.66
CA GLU A 168 32.29 32.87 32.22
C GLU A 168 32.84 33.83 31.19
N TRP A 169 33.11 33.33 29.98
CA TRP A 169 33.56 34.16 28.86
C TRP A 169 32.51 35.22 28.48
N LYS A 170 31.23 34.86 28.39
CA LYS A 170 30.13 35.82 28.15
C LYS A 170 30.06 36.90 29.22
N LYS A 171 30.23 36.54 30.50
CA LYS A 171 30.28 37.49 31.62
C LYS A 171 31.48 38.44 31.47
N GLY A 172 32.67 37.90 31.20
CA GLY A 172 33.90 38.67 30.99
C GLY A 172 33.77 39.68 29.84
N VAL A 173 33.28 39.23 28.68
CA VAL A 173 33.06 40.09 27.51
C VAL A 173 32.04 41.20 27.80
N SER A 174 30.95 40.87 28.51
CA SER A 174 29.93 41.85 28.90
C SER A 174 30.51 42.94 29.81
N VAL A 175 31.34 42.56 30.78
CA VAL A 175 32.03 43.51 31.67
C VAL A 175 33.02 44.37 30.90
N ALA A 176 33.86 43.77 30.06
CA ALA A 176 34.83 44.49 29.22
C ALA A 176 34.13 45.53 28.34
N LYS A 177 33.02 45.15 27.69
CA LYS A 177 32.22 46.08 26.86
C LYS A 177 31.65 47.25 27.66
N LYS A 178 31.12 47.00 28.86
CA LYS A 178 30.60 48.06 29.74
C LYS A 178 31.72 48.99 30.20
N ARG A 179 32.87 48.44 30.61
CA ARG A 179 34.03 49.23 31.02
C ARG A 179 34.61 50.06 29.88
N GLY A 180 34.74 49.48 28.69
CA GLY A 180 35.16 50.22 27.49
C GLY A 180 34.22 51.37 27.14
N LYS A 181 32.89 51.17 27.31
CA LYS A 181 31.92 52.26 27.15
C LYS A 181 32.14 53.38 28.17
N ILE A 182 32.31 53.05 29.45
CA ILE A 182 32.57 54.04 30.51
C ILE A 182 33.88 54.79 30.23
N ALA A 183 34.96 54.08 29.89
CA ALA A 183 36.25 54.69 29.56
C ALA A 183 36.11 55.65 28.37
N GLY A 184 35.39 55.24 27.31
CA GLY A 184 35.12 56.09 26.15
C GLY A 184 34.26 57.32 26.47
N GLU A 185 33.28 57.20 27.37
CA GLU A 185 32.46 58.34 27.82
C GLU A 185 33.27 59.32 28.68
N MET A 186 34.09 58.81 29.60
CA MET A 186 35.00 59.63 30.41
C MET A 186 36.02 60.36 29.54
N TRP A 187 36.59 59.66 28.55
CA TRP A 187 37.53 60.26 27.61
C TRP A 187 36.90 61.41 26.83
N LYS A 188 35.68 61.25 26.32
CA LYS A 188 34.96 62.34 25.64
C LYS A 188 34.86 63.59 26.50
N PHE A 189 34.49 63.41 27.78
CA PHE A 189 34.40 64.54 28.70
C PHE A 189 35.75 65.24 28.92
N ILE A 190 36.84 64.48 29.05
CA ILE A 190 38.19 65.04 29.18
C ILE A 190 38.60 65.77 27.89
N ALA A 191 38.38 65.13 26.73
CA ALA A 191 38.71 65.68 25.42
C ALA A 191 37.99 67.00 25.13
N ASP A 192 36.72 67.12 25.52
CA ASP A 192 35.91 68.34 25.38
C ASP A 192 36.48 69.53 26.19
N LEU A 193 37.19 69.26 27.28
CA LEU A 193 37.80 70.28 28.15
C LEU A 193 39.24 70.64 27.75
N VAL A 194 39.84 69.93 26.78
CA VAL A 194 41.20 70.19 26.29
C VAL A 194 41.10 70.87 24.91
N PRO A 195 41.44 72.17 24.79
CA PRO A 195 41.30 72.92 23.54
C PRO A 195 42.36 72.61 22.47
N ASP A 196 43.49 72.03 22.88
CA ASP A 196 44.67 71.82 22.06
C ASP A 196 44.74 70.36 21.59
N GLU A 197 44.75 70.15 20.28
CA GLU A 197 44.62 68.81 19.67
C GLU A 197 45.85 67.93 19.94
N GLU A 198 47.06 68.51 19.92
CA GLU A 198 48.30 67.77 20.19
C GLU A 198 48.32 67.23 21.63
N LYS A 199 47.89 68.05 22.60
CA LYS A 199 47.78 67.61 24.01
C LYS A 199 46.68 66.59 24.24
N ARG A 200 45.63 66.60 23.43
CA ARG A 200 44.56 65.60 23.49
C ARG A 200 45.08 64.24 23.03
N GLU A 201 45.82 64.18 21.93
CA GLU A 201 46.41 62.94 21.44
C GLU A 201 47.49 62.39 22.39
N GLU A 202 48.35 63.26 22.95
CA GLU A 202 49.33 62.86 23.98
C GLU A 202 48.65 62.27 25.22
N LEU A 203 47.57 62.89 25.72
CA LEU A 203 46.83 62.37 26.87
C LEU A 203 46.13 61.04 26.56
N ARG A 204 45.67 60.84 25.32
CA ARG A 204 45.01 59.61 24.88
C ARG A 204 45.97 58.44 24.88
N GLU A 205 47.19 58.66 24.40
CA GLU A 205 48.28 57.69 24.40
C GLU A 205 48.74 57.38 25.83
N VAL A 206 48.86 58.39 26.70
CA VAL A 206 49.20 58.20 28.12
C VAL A 206 48.14 57.38 28.87
N PHE A 207 46.87 57.51 28.51
CA PHE A 207 45.78 56.71 29.09
C PHE A 207 45.56 55.35 28.42
N ASP A 208 46.36 55.00 27.42
CA ASP A 208 46.35 53.70 26.73
C ASP A 208 44.95 53.29 26.24
N LEU A 209 44.23 54.25 25.64
CA LEU A 209 42.82 54.06 25.25
C LEU A 209 42.62 53.37 23.90
N ASP A 210 43.70 53.14 23.13
CA ASP A 210 43.64 52.59 21.78
C ASP A 210 44.02 51.09 21.69
N GLY A 211 44.26 50.42 22.82
CA GLY A 211 44.28 48.95 22.90
C GLY A 211 45.18 48.34 23.96
#